data_AF-A0A812I7N1-F1
#
_entry.id   AF-A0A812I7N1-F1
#
_cell.length_a   1.000
_cell.length_b   1.000
_cell.length_c   1.000
_cell.angle_alpha   90.00
_cell.angle_beta   90.00
_cell.angle_gamma   90.00
#
_symmetry.space_group_name_H-M   'P 1'
#
loop_
_entity.id
_entity.type
_entity.pdbx_description
1 polymer ?
#
loop_
_entity_poly.entity_id
_entity_poly.type
_entity_poly.pdbx_seq_one_letter_code
_entity_poly.pdbx_strand_id
1 'polypeptide(L)'
;YPDWMLPHNQTCHPINETCPCHATHEEKCHDNHGNWCQAKVYGSCPVQCQAHEMTCWLTPYDASGNPDYMGTYTETCANMTEGCPCNPTWEKPCTSYGYKFCESIFRSCPVDCGSQATCYHYISGNESCSTSSGCVCEVNEISCPNPDTGLSECYPSDWYPSGCPISCSHDELICSKVAFSFDVMLWEDYCVDGASNGWMCPVICDNATAQKRGALAWVEGLKIL
;
A
#
# COMPACT_ATOMS: atom_id res chain seq x y z
N TYR A 1 18.98 -0.10 -17.58
CA TYR A 1 17.98 -0.24 -18.65
C TYR A 1 18.68 -0.80 -19.87
N PRO A 2 18.12 -1.79 -20.58
CA PRO A 2 18.70 -2.28 -21.82
C PRO A 2 18.84 -1.12 -22.81
N ASP A 3 20.00 -1.03 -23.45
CA ASP A 3 20.27 -0.01 -24.47
C ASP A 3 19.64 -0.45 -25.79
N TRP A 4 18.44 0.05 -26.06
CA TRP A 4 17.67 -0.23 -27.27
C TRP A 4 18.33 0.33 -28.56
N MET A 5 19.43 1.09 -28.43
CA MET A 5 20.19 1.60 -29.58
C MET A 5 21.39 0.74 -29.96
N LEU A 6 21.71 -0.31 -29.19
CA LEU A 6 22.73 -1.28 -29.61
C LEU A 6 22.21 -2.12 -30.80
N PRO A 7 23.05 -2.37 -31.82
CA PRO A 7 22.67 -3.20 -32.95
C PRO A 7 22.35 -4.62 -32.46
N HIS A 8 21.11 -5.07 -32.70
CA HIS A 8 20.69 -6.45 -32.42
C HIS A 8 21.18 -7.35 -33.55
N ASN A 9 22.12 -8.25 -33.24
CA ASN A 9 22.59 -9.24 -34.18
C ASN A 9 21.61 -10.41 -34.19
N GLN A 10 20.82 -10.55 -35.26
CA GLN A 10 19.89 -11.65 -35.42
C GLN A 10 20.58 -12.82 -36.13
N THR A 11 20.49 -14.02 -35.58
CA THR A 11 20.96 -15.25 -36.21
C THR A 11 19.78 -16.15 -36.54
N CYS A 12 19.83 -16.81 -37.69
CA CYS A 12 18.81 -17.79 -38.07
C CYS A 12 19.06 -19.11 -37.31
N HIS A 13 18.00 -19.70 -36.75
CA HIS A 13 18.03 -21.00 -36.08
C HIS A 13 16.99 -21.94 -36.71
N PRO A 14 17.23 -23.27 -36.78
CA PRO A 14 16.23 -24.23 -37.26
C PRO A 14 14.91 -24.13 -36.47
N ILE A 15 13.77 -24.20 -37.16
CA ILE A 15 12.43 -24.06 -36.56
C ILE A 15 12.11 -25.12 -35.49
N ASN A 16 12.80 -26.27 -35.54
CA ASN A 16 12.61 -27.39 -34.62
C ASN A 16 13.62 -27.41 -33.46
N GLU A 17 14.42 -26.35 -33.31
CA GLU A 17 15.44 -26.25 -32.26
C GLU A 17 15.25 -24.94 -31.48
N THR A 18 15.30 -25.02 -30.15
CA THR A 18 15.36 -23.83 -29.28
C THR A 18 16.60 -22.99 -29.58
N CYS A 19 16.44 -21.68 -29.71
CA CYS A 19 17.59 -20.77 -29.84
C CYS A 19 18.54 -20.92 -28.63
N PRO A 20 19.85 -21.03 -28.85
CA PRO A 20 20.82 -21.10 -27.77
C PRO A 20 20.91 -19.74 -27.05
N CYS A 21 20.98 -19.78 -25.73
CA CYS A 21 21.20 -18.56 -24.95
C CYS A 21 22.61 -18.03 -25.14
N HIS A 22 22.76 -16.71 -25.13
CA HIS A 22 24.06 -16.07 -25.26
C HIS A 22 24.93 -16.37 -24.04
N ALA A 23 26.00 -17.16 -24.20
CA ALA A 23 26.79 -17.70 -23.09
C ALA A 23 27.29 -16.66 -22.07
N THR A 24 27.60 -15.43 -22.51
CA THR A 24 28.07 -14.35 -21.61
C THR A 24 26.95 -13.53 -20.98
N HIS A 25 25.80 -13.36 -21.64
CA HIS A 25 24.78 -12.37 -21.28
C HIS A 25 23.48 -12.98 -20.79
N GLU A 26 23.27 -14.27 -21.06
CA GLU A 26 22.03 -14.97 -20.77
C GLU A 26 22.32 -16.30 -20.07
N GLU A 27 21.37 -16.73 -19.25
CA GLU A 27 21.31 -18.04 -18.62
C GLU A 27 20.08 -18.79 -19.16
N LYS A 28 20.24 -20.09 -19.42
CA LYS A 28 19.13 -20.92 -19.90
C LYS A 28 18.26 -21.31 -18.71
N CYS A 29 17.02 -20.85 -18.74
CA CYS A 29 16.03 -21.13 -17.71
C CYS A 29 14.95 -22.08 -18.21
N HIS A 30 14.28 -22.73 -17.29
CA HIS A 30 13.24 -23.71 -17.58
C HIS A 30 12.09 -23.60 -16.58
N ASP A 31 10.87 -23.69 -17.10
CA ASP A 31 9.64 -23.77 -16.34
C ASP A 31 8.66 -24.78 -16.93
N ASN A 32 7.51 -24.91 -16.28
CA ASN A 32 6.39 -25.72 -16.76
C ASN A 32 5.88 -25.31 -18.17
N HIS A 33 6.23 -24.14 -18.69
CA HIS A 33 5.83 -23.65 -20.02
C HIS A 33 6.91 -23.85 -21.09
N GLY A 34 8.17 -24.08 -20.71
CA GLY A 34 9.25 -24.38 -21.65
C GLY A 34 10.62 -23.91 -21.19
N ASN A 35 11.50 -23.67 -22.17
CA ASN A 35 12.83 -23.14 -21.93
C ASN A 35 12.90 -21.71 -22.49
N TRP A 36 13.58 -20.80 -21.79
CA TRP A 36 13.89 -19.46 -22.29
C TRP A 36 15.29 -19.02 -21.86
N CYS A 37 15.74 -17.88 -22.37
CA CYS A 37 17.01 -17.28 -22.03
C CYS A 37 16.78 -16.04 -21.15
N GLN A 38 17.18 -16.11 -19.88
CA GLN A 38 17.09 -14.99 -18.93
C GLN A 38 18.37 -14.17 -19.02
N ALA A 39 18.27 -12.86 -19.22
CA ALA A 39 19.47 -12.03 -19.21
C ALA A 39 20.07 -11.99 -17.78
N LYS A 40 21.37 -12.28 -17.65
CA LYS A 40 22.08 -12.34 -16.36
C LYS A 40 22.07 -11.01 -15.60
N VAL A 41 21.84 -9.90 -16.30
CA VAL A 41 21.65 -8.58 -15.68
C VAL A 41 20.42 -8.53 -14.77
N TYR A 42 19.46 -9.41 -14.99
CA TYR A 42 18.26 -9.58 -14.15
C TYR A 42 18.42 -10.69 -13.09
N GLY A 43 19.63 -11.23 -12.91
CA GLY A 43 19.91 -12.29 -11.94
C GLY A 43 19.80 -13.70 -12.52
N SER A 44 19.66 -14.67 -11.60
CA SER A 44 19.51 -16.10 -11.90
C SER A 44 18.13 -16.42 -12.47
N CYS A 45 17.94 -17.66 -12.94
CA CYS A 45 16.62 -18.14 -13.31
C CYS A 45 15.61 -18.04 -12.14
N PRO A 46 14.37 -17.57 -12.39
CA PRO A 46 13.29 -17.56 -11.41
C PRO A 46 13.08 -18.93 -10.78
N VAL A 47 12.76 -18.95 -9.50
CA VAL A 47 12.56 -20.20 -8.78
C VAL A 47 11.21 -20.82 -9.12
N GLN A 48 11.24 -22.11 -9.44
CA GLN A 48 10.07 -22.94 -9.78
C GLN A 48 9.53 -23.64 -8.53
N CYS A 49 8.44 -23.12 -7.96
CA CYS A 49 7.79 -23.76 -6.81
C CYS A 49 6.74 -24.79 -7.21
N GLN A 50 6.61 -25.84 -6.43
CA GLN A 50 5.61 -26.89 -6.63
C GLN A 50 4.19 -26.37 -6.35
N ALA A 51 3.16 -27.13 -6.73
CA ALA A 51 1.75 -26.73 -6.59
C ALA A 51 1.30 -26.45 -5.13
N HIS A 52 2.03 -26.95 -4.13
CA HIS A 52 1.76 -26.75 -2.69
C HIS A 52 2.80 -25.84 -2.02
N GLU A 53 3.61 -25.18 -2.82
CA GLU A 53 4.62 -24.23 -2.39
C GLU A 53 4.30 -22.83 -2.92
N MET A 54 4.84 -21.83 -2.26
CA MET A 54 4.79 -20.44 -2.69
C MET A 54 6.21 -19.93 -2.91
N THR A 55 6.35 -19.01 -3.87
CA THR A 55 7.59 -18.27 -4.07
C THR A 55 7.74 -17.23 -2.97
N CYS A 56 8.89 -17.25 -2.32
CA CYS A 56 9.28 -16.39 -1.23
C CYS A 56 10.44 -15.51 -1.67
N TRP A 57 10.33 -14.21 -1.39
CA TRP A 57 11.35 -13.21 -1.70
C TRP A 57 12.00 -12.78 -0.40
N LEU A 58 13.17 -13.34 -0.11
CA LEU A 58 13.87 -13.05 1.14
C LEU A 58 14.55 -11.68 1.04
N THR A 59 14.19 -10.79 1.96
CA THR A 59 14.73 -9.44 2.04
C THR A 59 16.20 -9.49 2.46
N PRO A 60 17.12 -8.91 1.69
CA PRO A 60 18.49 -8.73 2.13
C PRO A 60 18.55 -7.63 3.19
N TYR A 61 19.44 -7.78 4.17
CA TYR A 61 19.63 -6.83 5.27
C TYR A 61 21.08 -6.35 5.34
N ASP A 62 21.27 -5.07 5.62
CA ASP A 62 22.59 -4.50 5.90
C ASP A 62 23.11 -4.90 7.30
N ALA A 63 24.34 -4.49 7.63
CA ALA A 63 24.94 -4.78 8.93
C ALA A 63 24.22 -4.13 10.13
N SER A 64 23.35 -3.14 9.87
CA SER A 64 22.55 -2.46 10.90
C SER A 64 21.14 -3.05 11.04
N GLY A 65 20.79 -4.04 10.22
CA GLY A 65 19.48 -4.67 10.24
C GLY A 65 18.39 -3.90 9.47
N ASN A 66 18.78 -2.97 8.59
CA ASN A 66 17.83 -2.33 7.70
C ASN A 66 17.69 -3.15 6.40
N PRO A 67 16.48 -3.20 5.80
CA PRO A 67 16.32 -3.75 4.47
C PRO A 67 17.25 -3.07 3.45
N ASP A 68 18.08 -3.86 2.78
CA ASP A 68 18.94 -3.40 1.70
C ASP A 68 18.16 -3.44 0.38
N TYR A 69 17.40 -2.39 0.07
CA TYR A 69 16.61 -2.31 -1.16
C TYR A 69 17.46 -2.36 -2.45
N MET A 70 18.78 -2.19 -2.35
CA MET A 70 19.71 -2.34 -3.47
C MET A 70 20.38 -3.71 -3.51
N GLY A 71 20.19 -4.52 -2.48
CA GLY A 71 20.69 -5.88 -2.37
C GLY A 71 19.93 -6.86 -3.26
N THR A 72 20.53 -8.01 -3.49
CA THR A 72 19.89 -9.08 -4.27
C THR A 72 18.91 -9.85 -3.39
N TYR A 73 17.62 -9.76 -3.71
CA TYR A 73 16.60 -10.61 -3.11
C TYR A 73 16.84 -12.07 -3.48
N THR A 74 16.71 -12.97 -2.51
CA THR A 74 16.82 -14.41 -2.76
C THR A 74 15.43 -14.99 -2.91
N GLU A 75 15.13 -15.51 -4.09
CA GLU A 75 13.93 -16.31 -4.32
C GLU A 75 14.13 -17.71 -3.71
N THR A 76 13.13 -18.20 -2.99
CA THR A 76 13.07 -19.59 -2.51
C THR A 76 11.65 -20.10 -2.59
N CYS A 77 11.48 -21.42 -2.55
CA CYS A 77 10.17 -22.02 -2.31
C CYS A 77 9.97 -22.30 -0.84
N ALA A 78 8.73 -22.15 -0.38
CA ALA A 78 8.31 -22.59 0.94
C ALA A 78 6.92 -23.21 0.88
N ASN A 79 6.60 -24.10 1.81
CA ASN A 79 5.27 -24.70 1.87
C ASN A 79 4.21 -23.62 2.18
N MET A 80 3.09 -23.62 1.45
CA MET A 80 2.03 -22.62 1.65
C MET A 80 1.48 -22.58 3.10
N THR A 81 1.51 -23.71 3.82
CA THR A 81 1.04 -23.80 5.22
C THR A 81 2.10 -23.35 6.24
N GLU A 82 3.38 -23.39 5.88
CA GLU A 82 4.49 -22.96 6.74
C GLU A 82 4.81 -21.48 6.54
N GLY A 83 4.55 -20.94 5.35
CA GLY A 83 4.91 -19.57 4.97
C GLY A 83 6.40 -19.45 4.63
N CYS A 84 6.81 -18.25 4.24
CA CYS A 84 8.20 -17.98 3.92
C CYS A 84 9.10 -18.06 5.16
N PRO A 85 10.32 -18.61 5.05
CA PRO A 85 11.25 -18.64 6.16
C PRO A 85 11.74 -17.21 6.48
N CYS A 86 11.67 -16.83 7.75
CA CYS A 86 12.12 -15.51 8.20
C CYS A 86 13.60 -15.52 8.52
N ASN A 87 14.27 -14.38 8.27
CA ASN A 87 15.62 -14.16 8.75
C ASN A 87 15.62 -14.11 10.29
N PRO A 88 16.23 -15.08 11.00
CA PRO A 88 16.12 -15.16 12.45
C PRO A 88 16.81 -14.01 13.20
N THR A 89 17.64 -13.23 12.52
CA THR A 89 18.35 -12.08 13.11
C THR A 89 17.52 -10.80 13.02
N TRP A 90 16.78 -10.61 11.93
CA TRP A 90 16.16 -9.32 11.60
C TRP A 90 14.64 -9.38 11.45
N GLU A 91 14.08 -10.57 11.32
CA GLU A 91 12.67 -10.82 11.13
C GLU A 91 12.14 -11.81 12.17
N LYS A 92 10.83 -11.78 12.38
CA LYS A 92 10.08 -12.76 13.15
C LYS A 92 8.87 -13.23 12.35
N PRO A 93 8.43 -14.49 12.54
CA PRO A 93 7.21 -14.97 11.92
C PRO A 93 6.00 -14.28 12.54
N CYS A 94 5.13 -13.77 11.68
CA CYS A 94 3.83 -13.22 12.02
C CYS A 94 2.73 -14.02 11.30
N THR A 95 1.50 -13.93 11.82
CA THR A 95 0.33 -14.53 11.20
C THR A 95 -0.80 -13.52 11.18
N SER A 96 -1.39 -13.29 10.01
CA SER A 96 -2.54 -12.41 9.83
C SER A 96 -3.43 -12.93 8.71
N TYR A 97 -4.75 -12.92 8.93
CA TYR A 97 -5.74 -13.47 8.00
C TYR A 97 -5.46 -14.92 7.59
N GLY A 98 -4.86 -15.72 8.48
CA GLY A 98 -4.44 -17.09 8.21
C GLY A 98 -3.17 -17.25 7.35
N TYR A 99 -2.51 -16.15 6.95
CA TYR A 99 -1.25 -16.19 6.22
C TYR A 99 -0.06 -15.96 7.15
N LYS A 100 1.02 -16.71 6.93
CA LYS A 100 2.29 -16.54 7.64
C LYS A 100 3.24 -15.70 6.79
N PHE A 101 3.82 -14.68 7.40
CA PHE A 101 4.78 -13.78 6.75
C PHE A 101 5.86 -13.35 7.76
N CYS A 102 6.90 -12.70 7.24
CA CYS A 102 8.02 -12.22 8.03
C CYS A 102 7.89 -10.72 8.22
N GLU A 103 7.97 -10.29 9.47
CA GLU A 103 7.98 -8.88 9.86
C GLU A 103 9.28 -8.57 10.58
N SER A 104 9.74 -7.32 10.49
CA SER A 104 10.90 -6.87 11.25
C SER A 104 10.76 -7.17 12.74
N ILE A 105 11.83 -7.62 13.40
CA ILE A 105 11.83 -7.85 14.85
C ILE A 105 11.49 -6.58 15.65
N PHE A 106 11.73 -5.40 15.07
CA PHE A 106 11.49 -4.09 15.68
C PHE A 106 10.04 -3.62 15.57
N ARG A 107 9.22 -4.25 14.72
CA ARG A 107 7.80 -3.94 14.55
C ARG A 107 6.96 -5.01 15.24
N SER A 108 5.78 -4.65 15.75
CA SER A 108 4.81 -5.64 16.24
C SER A 108 4.21 -6.40 15.07
N CYS A 109 3.87 -7.67 15.26
CA CYS A 109 3.08 -8.37 14.26
C CYS A 109 1.70 -7.73 14.19
N PRO A 110 1.13 -7.55 12.97
CA PRO A 110 -0.27 -7.21 12.80
C PRO A 110 -1.16 -8.18 13.58
N VAL A 111 -2.20 -7.66 14.22
CA VAL A 111 -3.10 -8.48 15.03
C VAL A 111 -4.12 -9.18 14.12
N ASP A 112 -4.32 -10.49 14.30
CA ASP A 112 -5.33 -11.25 13.54
C ASP A 112 -6.68 -11.18 14.25
N CYS A 113 -7.58 -10.36 13.73
CA CYS A 113 -8.93 -10.16 14.29
C CYS A 113 -9.99 -11.06 13.68
N GLY A 114 -9.64 -11.95 12.74
CA GLY A 114 -10.59 -12.79 12.04
C GLY A 114 -11.66 -11.95 11.33
N SER A 115 -12.91 -12.01 11.79
CA SER A 115 -14.03 -11.24 11.22
C SER A 115 -14.28 -9.89 11.91
N GLN A 116 -13.51 -9.54 12.95
CA GLN A 116 -13.58 -8.24 13.61
C GLN A 116 -12.69 -7.23 12.88
N ALA A 117 -13.00 -5.94 13.04
CA ALA A 117 -12.14 -4.89 12.50
C ALA A 117 -10.86 -4.76 13.35
N THR A 118 -9.75 -4.42 12.69
CA THR A 118 -8.52 -4.03 13.37
C THR A 118 -8.61 -2.59 13.85
N CYS A 119 -8.28 -2.38 15.11
CA CYS A 119 -8.21 -1.09 15.77
C CYS A 119 -6.76 -0.64 15.86
N TYR A 120 -6.46 0.53 15.30
CA TYR A 120 -5.12 1.10 15.32
C TYR A 120 -4.96 2.06 16.49
N HIS A 121 -3.90 1.85 17.26
CA HIS A 121 -3.50 2.73 18.35
C HIS A 121 -2.35 3.61 17.89
N TYR A 122 -2.66 4.79 17.36
CA TYR A 122 -1.69 5.65 16.69
C TYR A 122 -0.57 6.15 17.60
N ILE A 123 -0.84 6.29 18.90
CA ILE A 123 0.17 6.75 19.88
C ILE A 123 1.20 5.66 20.18
N SER A 124 0.75 4.43 20.42
CA SER A 124 1.64 3.31 20.76
C SER A 124 2.16 2.57 19.53
N GLY A 125 1.52 2.75 18.37
CA GLY A 125 1.73 1.93 17.18
C GLY A 125 1.19 0.50 17.32
N ASN A 126 0.41 0.22 18.37
CA ASN A 126 -0.18 -1.10 18.60
C ASN A 126 -1.46 -1.28 17.75
N GLU A 127 -1.85 -2.55 17.63
CA GLU A 127 -3.11 -2.94 17.01
C GLU A 127 -3.90 -3.81 17.99
N SER A 128 -5.23 -3.66 18.00
CA SER A 128 -6.16 -4.50 18.77
C SER A 128 -7.37 -4.89 17.94
N CYS A 129 -8.22 -5.77 18.46
CA CYS A 129 -9.45 -6.16 17.77
C CYS A 129 -10.67 -5.40 18.28
N SER A 130 -11.52 -4.98 17.36
CA SER A 130 -12.77 -4.30 17.67
C SER A 130 -13.70 -5.21 18.47
N THR A 131 -14.38 -4.65 19.47
CA THR A 131 -15.49 -5.30 20.16
C THR A 131 -16.81 -5.06 19.43
N SER A 132 -17.93 -5.57 19.95
CA SER A 132 -19.27 -5.24 19.42
C SER A 132 -19.63 -3.76 19.53
N SER A 133 -18.90 -2.98 20.33
CA SER A 133 -19.02 -1.52 20.45
C SER A 133 -17.94 -0.75 19.66
N GLY A 134 -17.09 -1.43 18.90
CA GLY A 134 -15.93 -0.84 18.22
C GLY A 134 -14.63 -0.94 19.02
N CYS A 135 -13.70 -0.04 18.74
CA CYS A 135 -12.35 -0.02 19.29
C CYS A 135 -12.30 0.44 20.74
N VAL A 136 -11.44 -0.21 21.53
CA VAL A 136 -11.16 0.14 22.93
C VAL A 136 -9.89 0.96 23.00
N CYS A 137 -10.01 2.28 23.17
CA CYS A 137 -8.90 3.21 23.03
C CYS A 137 -7.97 3.28 24.26
N GLU A 138 -6.69 3.58 24.05
CA GLU A 138 -5.69 3.73 25.11
C GLU A 138 -5.82 5.07 25.86
N VAL A 139 -5.09 5.23 26.97
CA VAL A 139 -5.24 6.37 27.92
C VAL A 139 -4.95 7.76 27.32
N ASN A 140 -4.38 7.85 26.12
CA ASN A 140 -4.09 9.10 25.41
C ASN A 140 -4.83 9.21 24.07
N GLU A 141 -5.86 8.40 23.89
CA GLU A 141 -6.67 8.35 22.69
C GLU A 141 -8.11 8.74 23.01
N ILE A 142 -8.75 9.39 22.04
CA ILE A 142 -10.18 9.69 22.08
C ILE A 142 -10.95 8.66 21.26
N SER A 143 -12.04 8.15 21.83
CA SER A 143 -12.96 7.24 21.17
C SER A 143 -13.99 8.03 20.37
N CYS A 144 -14.01 7.82 19.06
CA CYS A 144 -14.83 8.59 18.13
C CYS A 144 -15.74 7.68 17.32
N PRO A 145 -17.06 7.94 17.27
CA PRO A 145 -17.96 7.13 16.48
C PRO A 145 -17.69 7.33 14.99
N ASN A 146 -17.47 6.24 14.27
CA ASN A 146 -17.46 6.23 12.82
C ASN A 146 -18.93 6.36 12.33
N PRO A 147 -19.26 7.36 11.49
CA PRO A 147 -20.63 7.63 11.06
C PRO A 147 -21.21 6.53 10.16
N ASP A 148 -20.38 5.81 9.41
CA ASP A 148 -20.82 4.75 8.50
C ASP A 148 -21.15 3.45 9.25
N THR A 149 -20.32 3.10 10.22
CA THR A 149 -20.43 1.82 10.93
C THR A 149 -21.14 1.95 12.28
N GLY A 150 -21.20 3.16 12.84
CA GLY A 150 -21.65 3.42 14.21
C GLY A 150 -20.71 2.88 15.29
N LEU A 151 -19.57 2.31 14.91
CA LEU A 151 -18.57 1.75 15.82
C LEU A 151 -17.55 2.82 16.22
N SER A 152 -17.00 2.71 17.42
CA SER A 152 -15.91 3.57 17.86
C SER A 152 -14.59 3.26 17.16
N GLU A 153 -13.84 4.32 16.83
CA GLU A 153 -12.43 4.33 16.39
C GLU A 153 -11.59 5.14 17.37
N CYS A 154 -10.27 4.93 17.35
CA CYS A 154 -9.34 5.58 18.27
C CYS A 154 -8.48 6.60 17.54
N TYR A 155 -8.38 7.81 18.10
CA TYR A 155 -7.56 8.88 17.56
C TYR A 155 -6.66 9.48 18.65
N PRO A 156 -5.45 9.94 18.34
CA PRO A 156 -4.62 10.70 19.27
C PRO A 156 -5.35 11.92 19.83
N SER A 157 -5.41 12.03 21.16
CA SER A 157 -6.08 13.16 21.82
C SER A 157 -5.35 14.50 21.65
N ASP A 158 -4.03 14.46 21.43
CA ASP A 158 -3.19 15.63 21.20
C ASP A 158 -3.36 16.22 19.79
N TRP A 159 -3.70 15.39 18.80
CA TRP A 159 -4.00 15.84 17.43
C TRP A 159 -5.36 16.53 17.36
N TYR A 160 -6.29 16.12 18.22
CA TYR A 160 -7.65 16.64 18.23
C TYR A 160 -8.05 17.14 19.63
N PRO A 161 -7.45 18.26 20.09
CA PRO A 161 -7.68 18.78 21.44
C PRO A 161 -9.13 19.25 21.66
N SER A 162 -9.89 19.48 20.58
CA SER A 162 -11.29 19.90 20.61
C SER A 162 -12.30 18.74 20.59
N GLY A 163 -11.84 17.47 20.57
CA GLY A 163 -12.71 16.30 20.49
C GLY A 163 -12.46 15.46 19.25
N CYS A 164 -13.47 14.74 18.77
CA CYS A 164 -13.31 13.85 17.62
C CYS A 164 -13.07 14.60 16.30
N PRO A 165 -12.25 14.06 15.38
CA PRO A 165 -12.23 14.56 14.01
C PRO A 165 -13.63 14.50 13.42
N ILE A 166 -13.94 15.45 12.53
CA ILE A 166 -15.16 15.38 11.73
C ILE A 166 -14.98 14.21 10.77
N SER A 167 -15.82 13.19 10.92
CA SER A 167 -15.96 12.12 9.96
C SER A 167 -17.29 12.30 9.24
N CYS A 168 -17.25 12.22 7.92
CA CYS A 168 -18.43 12.26 7.06
C CYS A 168 -18.85 10.83 6.75
N SER A 169 -20.16 10.60 6.64
CA SER A 169 -20.65 9.35 6.05
C SER A 169 -20.24 9.25 4.57
N HIS A 170 -20.37 8.06 3.97
CA HIS A 170 -20.00 7.82 2.57
C HIS A 170 -20.71 8.75 1.57
N ASP A 171 -21.86 9.33 1.94
CA ASP A 171 -22.64 10.27 1.14
C ASP A 171 -22.38 11.75 1.48
N GLU A 172 -21.44 12.03 2.37
CA GLU A 172 -21.12 13.38 2.86
C GLU A 172 -19.70 13.82 2.50
N LEU A 173 -19.51 15.14 2.41
CA LEU A 173 -18.23 15.75 2.07
C LEU A 173 -17.78 16.66 3.22
N ILE A 174 -16.54 16.46 3.68
CA ILE A 174 -15.90 17.38 4.62
C ILE A 174 -15.60 18.68 3.87
N CYS A 175 -16.26 19.76 4.30
CA CYS A 175 -16.00 21.11 3.80
C CYS A 175 -15.08 21.83 4.79
N SER A 176 -13.77 21.72 4.62
CA SER A 176 -12.81 22.44 5.45
C SER A 176 -12.93 23.95 5.18
N LYS A 177 -13.10 24.76 6.22
CA LYS A 177 -12.97 26.22 6.09
C LYS A 177 -11.48 26.55 5.94
N VAL A 178 -11.05 26.80 4.71
CA VAL A 178 -9.69 27.29 4.43
C VAL A 178 -9.56 28.71 4.98
N ALA A 179 -8.67 28.91 5.94
CA ALA A 179 -8.32 30.24 6.42
C ALA A 179 -7.22 30.83 5.52
N PHE A 180 -7.47 32.03 5.00
CA PHE A 180 -6.46 32.80 4.27
C PHE A 180 -5.85 33.84 5.19
N SER A 181 -4.51 33.95 5.19
CA SER A 181 -3.79 35.06 5.82
C SER A 181 -2.83 35.66 4.79
N PHE A 182 -2.93 36.97 4.58
CA PHE A 182 -2.15 37.71 3.57
C PHE A 182 -2.23 37.10 2.15
N ASP A 183 -3.41 36.64 1.74
CA ASP A 183 -3.65 35.94 0.46
C ASP A 183 -2.88 34.63 0.28
N VAL A 184 -2.30 34.10 1.38
CA VAL A 184 -1.68 32.78 1.40
C VAL A 184 -2.57 31.83 2.19
N MET A 185 -2.84 30.67 1.59
CA MET A 185 -3.59 29.59 2.22
C MET A 185 -2.79 29.05 3.42
N LEU A 186 -3.34 29.21 4.62
CA LEU A 186 -2.77 28.62 5.83
C LEU A 186 -3.32 27.18 5.93
N TRP A 187 -2.47 26.21 5.58
CA TRP A 187 -2.73 24.76 5.66
C TRP A 187 -3.66 24.17 4.58
N GLU A 188 -3.20 23.07 3.97
CA GLU A 188 -3.95 22.26 3.00
C GLU A 188 -4.54 21.03 3.71
N ASP A 189 -5.80 21.12 4.14
CA ASP A 189 -6.62 19.93 4.36
C ASP A 189 -7.41 19.68 3.07
N TYR A 190 -6.97 18.68 2.30
CA TYR A 190 -7.59 18.33 1.03
C TYR A 190 -9.00 17.78 1.24
N CYS A 191 -9.95 18.22 0.40
CA CYS A 191 -11.25 17.58 0.28
C CYS A 191 -11.11 16.30 -0.57
N VAL A 192 -11.45 15.14 -0.01
CA VAL A 192 -11.54 13.89 -0.75
C VAL A 192 -13.02 13.53 -0.89
N ASP A 193 -13.50 13.43 -2.13
CA ASP A 193 -14.85 12.94 -2.41
C ASP A 193 -14.85 11.41 -2.32
N GLY A 194 -15.67 10.87 -1.40
CA GLY A 194 -15.83 9.44 -1.16
C GLY A 194 -16.30 8.64 -2.37
N ALA A 195 -16.89 9.30 -3.37
CA ALA A 195 -17.34 8.67 -4.62
C ALA A 195 -16.34 8.82 -5.78
N SER A 196 -15.25 9.57 -5.61
CA SER A 196 -14.29 9.85 -6.68
C SER A 196 -13.03 8.98 -6.52
N ASN A 197 -12.60 8.36 -7.61
CA ASN A 197 -11.45 7.46 -7.68
C ASN A 197 -10.10 8.21 -7.54
N GLY A 198 -9.94 9.06 -6.52
CA GLY A 198 -8.70 9.80 -6.25
C GLY A 198 -8.44 11.01 -7.14
N TRP A 199 -9.45 11.52 -7.86
CA TRP A 199 -9.30 12.76 -8.62
C TRP A 199 -9.80 13.94 -7.78
N MET A 200 -8.83 14.70 -7.25
CA MET A 200 -9.00 15.93 -6.48
C MET A 200 -9.90 16.93 -7.23
N CYS A 201 -11.21 16.91 -6.99
CA CYS A 201 -12.11 17.94 -7.48
C CYS A 201 -12.14 19.10 -6.47
N PRO A 202 -11.71 20.32 -6.84
CA PRO A 202 -11.89 21.48 -5.99
C PRO A 202 -13.39 21.82 -5.90
N VAL A 203 -14.04 21.40 -4.82
CA VAL A 203 -15.39 21.83 -4.50
C VAL A 203 -15.29 23.25 -3.93
N ILE A 204 -15.77 24.25 -4.67
CA ILE A 204 -15.88 25.63 -4.18
C ILE A 204 -16.97 25.66 -3.10
N CYS A 205 -16.56 25.68 -1.84
CA CYS A 205 -17.45 25.88 -0.71
C CYS A 205 -17.80 27.38 -0.59
N ASP A 206 -19.02 27.69 -0.19
CA ASP A 206 -19.39 29.07 0.10
C ASP A 206 -18.68 29.55 1.38
N ASN A 207 -17.95 30.66 1.28
CA ASN A 207 -17.07 31.13 2.35
C ASN A 207 -17.83 31.61 3.61
N ALA A 208 -19.11 31.94 3.48
CA ALA A 208 -19.94 32.35 4.63
C ALA A 208 -20.55 31.13 5.34
N THR A 209 -21.02 30.15 4.59
CA THR A 209 -21.87 29.06 5.10
C THR A 209 -21.18 27.70 5.21
N ALA A 210 -20.00 27.52 4.60
CA ALA A 210 -19.31 26.23 4.46
C ALA A 210 -20.18 25.12 3.83
N GLN A 211 -21.21 25.50 3.07
CA GLN A 211 -22.00 24.55 2.28
C GLN A 211 -21.40 24.45 0.87
N LYS A 212 -21.50 23.26 0.27
CA LYS A 212 -21.24 23.05 -1.16
C LYS A 212 -22.08 24.07 -1.93
N ARG A 213 -21.45 24.96 -2.71
CA ARG A 213 -22.23 25.77 -3.65
C ARG A 213 -22.93 24.80 -4.59
N GLY A 214 -24.26 24.78 -4.52
CA GLY A 214 -25.07 24.03 -5.48
C GLY A 214 -24.54 24.35 -6.87
N ALA A 215 -24.26 23.30 -7.66
CA ALA A 215 -23.62 23.42 -8.96
C ALA A 215 -24.19 24.63 -9.69
N LEU A 216 -23.34 25.62 -10.00
CA LEU A 216 -23.74 26.76 -10.80
C LEU A 216 -24.36 26.19 -12.06
N ALA A 217 -25.68 26.33 -12.19
CA ALA A 217 -26.35 26.06 -13.45
C ALA A 217 -25.63 26.92 -14.49
N TRP A 218 -25.05 26.28 -15.49
CA TRP A 218 -24.49 26.96 -16.65
C TRP A 218 -25.60 27.81 -17.27
N VAL A 219 -25.62 29.11 -16.98
CA VAL A 219 -26.50 30.05 -17.66
C VAL A 219 -25.86 30.34 -19.01
N GLU A 220 -26.27 29.58 -20.02
CA GLU A 220 -26.04 29.96 -21.42
C GLU A 220 -26.79 31.27 -21.70
N GLY A 221 -26.07 32.37 -21.90
CA GLY A 221 -26.68 33.59 -22.44
C GLY A 221 -26.04 34.90 -22.05
N LEU A 222 -24.76 35.13 -22.39
CA LEU A 222 -24.23 36.48 -22.51
C LEU A 222 -24.39 36.95 -23.97
N LYS A 223 -25.41 37.78 -24.24
CA LYS A 223 -25.44 38.64 -25.43
C LYS A 223 -24.82 39.98 -25.03
N ILE A 224 -23.66 40.26 -25.60
CA ILE A 224 -22.99 41.56 -25.54
C ILE A 224 -23.73 42.50 -26.51
N LEU A 225 -24.17 43.65 -25.99
CA LEU A 225 -24.36 44.89 -26.75
C LEU A 225 -23.18 45.80 -26.44
#